data_AF-A0A358DTS2-F1
#
_entry.id   AF-A0A358DTS2-F1
#
_cell.length_a   1.000
_cell.length_b   1.000
_cell.length_c   1.000
_cell.angle_alpha   90.00
_cell.angle_beta   90.00
_cell.angle_gamma   90.00
#
_symmetry.space_group_name_H-M   'P 1'
#
loop_
_entity.id
_entity.type
_entity.pdbx_description
1 polymer ?
#
loop_
_entity_poly.entity_id
_entity_poly.type
_entity_poly.pdbx_seq_one_letter_code
_entity_poly.pdbx_strand_id
1 'polypeptide(L)'
;MFLKRQAEVSAAYGAFFAERILHPEALMNAVVTGPASDRVIELLQRYVGEAVDEASGPARHFLTLAMGSDEWDEIRASVAVGLSARIPSELGRVQDYAGEALQLDQELEKNLAKLPPAEFEEVLRPVFREDEATLIAVGAVLGGVAGLLQLFALGAV
;
A
#
# COMPACT_ATOMS: atom_id res chain seq x y z
N MET A 1 12.93 26.45 4.31
CA MET A 1 11.61 26.87 3.76
C MET A 1 10.63 25.69 3.66
N PHE A 2 11.06 24.45 3.38
CA PHE A 2 10.18 23.26 3.28
C PHE A 2 9.42 22.89 4.56
N LEU A 3 10.07 22.94 5.72
CA LEU A 3 9.42 22.65 7.01
C LEU A 3 8.28 23.63 7.35
N LYS A 4 8.31 24.85 6.81
CA LYS A 4 7.24 25.83 7.03
C LYS A 4 5.94 25.48 6.28
N ARG A 5 5.99 24.62 5.26
CA ARG A 5 4.82 24.15 4.49
C ARG A 5 4.61 22.64 4.62
N GLN A 6 5.18 22.00 5.65
CA GLN A 6 5.12 20.55 5.84
C GLN A 6 3.69 20.03 5.76
N ALA A 7 2.73 20.66 6.45
CA ALA A 7 1.33 20.24 6.42
C ALA A 7 0.71 20.25 5.00
N GLU A 8 0.93 21.30 4.21
CA GLU A 8 0.40 21.37 2.84
C GLU A 8 1.08 20.36 1.91
N VAL A 9 2.38 20.11 2.10
CA VAL A 9 3.11 19.09 1.35
C VAL A 9 2.64 17.69 1.74
N SER A 10 2.43 17.43 3.04
CA SER A 10 1.90 16.16 3.56
C SER A 10 0.53 15.84 2.99
N ALA A 11 -0.37 16.82 2.84
CA ALA A 11 -1.70 16.63 2.25
C ALA A 11 -1.61 16.25 0.76
N ALA A 12 -0.85 17.01 -0.04
CA ALA A 12 -0.67 16.72 -1.46
C ALA A 12 -0.02 15.35 -1.69
N TYR A 13 0.97 15.00 -0.86
CA TYR A 13 1.66 13.71 -0.94
C TYR A 13 0.80 12.54 -0.46
N GLY A 14 0.07 12.70 0.64
CA GLY A 14 -0.85 11.68 1.15
C GLY A 14 -1.89 11.31 0.10
N ALA A 15 -2.51 12.31 -0.53
CA ALA A 15 -3.44 12.12 -1.63
C ALA A 15 -2.77 11.43 -2.84
N PHE A 16 -1.60 11.91 -3.28
CA PHE A 16 -0.88 11.32 -4.40
C PHE A 16 -0.54 9.83 -4.18
N PHE A 17 0.03 9.50 -3.02
CA PHE A 17 0.41 8.12 -2.70
C PHE A 17 -0.82 7.22 -2.56
N ALA A 18 -1.88 7.68 -1.90
CA ALA A 18 -3.13 6.94 -1.76
C ALA A 18 -3.80 6.66 -3.11
N GLU A 19 -3.74 7.61 -4.05
CA GLU A 19 -4.36 7.44 -5.37
C GLU A 19 -3.52 6.59 -6.32
N ARG A 20 -2.19 6.77 -6.32
CA ARG A 20 -1.31 6.22 -7.36
C ARG A 20 -0.60 4.92 -6.98
N ILE A 21 -0.36 4.70 -5.69
CA ILE A 21 0.56 3.65 -5.23
C ILE A 21 -0.14 2.74 -4.21
N LEU A 22 -0.67 3.31 -3.15
CA LEU A 22 -1.31 2.61 -2.03
C LEU A 22 -2.84 2.75 -2.12
N HIS A 23 -3.43 2.48 -3.29
CA HIS A 23 -4.89 2.49 -3.42
C HIS A 23 -5.50 1.17 -2.91
N PRO A 24 -6.76 1.18 -2.42
CA PRO A 24 -7.37 0.02 -1.77
C PRO A 24 -7.32 -1.27 -2.59
N GLU A 25 -7.53 -1.18 -3.90
CA GLU A 25 -7.43 -2.33 -4.81
C GLU A 25 -6.02 -2.94 -4.83
N ALA A 26 -4.98 -2.12 -4.99
CA ALA A 26 -3.60 -2.59 -4.96
C ALA A 26 -3.25 -3.26 -3.64
N LEU A 27 -3.71 -2.69 -2.50
CA LEU A 27 -3.48 -3.28 -1.18
C LEU A 27 -4.20 -4.62 -1.02
N MET A 28 -5.48 -4.70 -1.38
CA MET A 28 -6.25 -5.95 -1.29
C MET A 28 -5.65 -7.05 -2.16
N ASN A 29 -5.24 -6.70 -3.37
CA ASN A 29 -4.55 -7.63 -4.26
C ASN A 29 -3.20 -8.06 -3.67
N ALA A 30 -2.41 -7.14 -3.11
CA ALA A 30 -1.13 -7.45 -2.49
C ALA A 30 -1.26 -8.34 -1.25
N VAL A 31 -2.33 -8.21 -0.48
CA VAL A 31 -2.60 -9.07 0.69
C VAL A 31 -2.83 -10.53 0.28
N VAL A 32 -3.49 -10.75 -0.86
CA VAL A 32 -3.87 -12.11 -1.32
C VAL A 32 -2.85 -12.73 -2.27
N THR A 33 -2.03 -11.92 -2.95
CA THR A 33 -1.04 -12.40 -3.95
C THR A 33 0.41 -12.13 -3.58
N GLY A 34 0.65 -11.31 -2.55
CA GLY A 34 1.98 -10.93 -2.12
C GLY A 34 2.68 -12.03 -1.30
N PRO A 35 3.88 -11.74 -0.79
CA PRO A 35 4.73 -12.75 -0.11
C PRO A 35 4.12 -13.33 1.17
N ALA A 36 3.10 -12.69 1.73
CA ALA A 36 2.37 -13.16 2.92
C ALA A 36 1.02 -13.82 2.58
N SER A 37 0.72 -14.05 1.30
CA SER A 37 -0.54 -14.63 0.82
C SER A 37 -0.90 -15.94 1.51
N ASP A 38 0.10 -16.82 1.71
CA ASP A 38 -0.12 -18.15 2.27
C ASP A 38 -0.76 -18.08 3.66
N ARG A 39 -0.33 -17.11 4.48
CA ARG A 39 -0.86 -16.90 5.83
C ARG A 39 -2.29 -16.34 5.80
N VAL A 40 -2.59 -15.48 4.83
CA VAL A 40 -3.94 -14.94 4.63
C VAL A 40 -4.88 -16.05 4.16
N ILE A 41 -4.42 -16.89 3.23
CA ILE A 41 -5.17 -18.05 2.75
C ILE A 41 -5.43 -19.04 3.89
N GLU A 42 -4.43 -19.32 4.74
CA GLU A 42 -4.61 -20.18 5.92
C GLU A 42 -5.68 -19.62 6.88
N LEU A 43 -5.66 -18.31 7.14
CA LEU A 43 -6.67 -17.66 7.97
C LEU A 43 -8.07 -17.77 7.33
N LEU A 44 -8.17 -17.53 6.02
CA LEU A 44 -9.43 -17.66 5.29
C LEU A 44 -9.97 -19.08 5.34
N GLN A 45 -9.12 -20.08 5.13
CA GLN A 45 -9.51 -21.49 5.22
C GLN A 45 -10.04 -21.84 6.61
N ARG A 46 -9.41 -21.33 7.66
CA ARG A 46 -9.87 -21.51 9.04
C ARG A 46 -11.25 -20.89 9.27
N TYR A 47 -11.43 -19.63 8.91
CA TYR A 47 -12.71 -18.93 9.06
C TYR A 47 -13.84 -19.57 8.24
N VAL A 48 -13.57 -19.98 7.00
CA VAL A 48 -14.54 -20.70 6.18
C VAL A 48 -14.86 -22.05 6.81
N GLY A 49 -13.86 -22.76 7.31
CA GLY A 49 -14.05 -24.03 8.01
C GLY A 49 -14.91 -23.91 9.27
N GLU A 50 -14.70 -22.86 10.06
CA GLU A 50 -15.53 -22.54 11.24
C GLU A 50 -16.96 -22.16 10.85
N ALA A 51 -17.13 -21.35 9.80
CA ALA A 51 -18.45 -20.98 9.30
C ALA A 51 -19.24 -22.18 8.77
N VAL A 52 -18.57 -23.11 8.08
CA VAL A 52 -19.18 -24.38 7.63
C VAL A 52 -19.60 -25.21 8.83
N ASP A 53 -18.78 -25.28 9.88
CA ASP A 53 -19.11 -25.97 11.13
C ASP A 53 -20.36 -25.40 11.80
N GLU A 54 -20.41 -24.08 11.93
CA GLU A 54 -21.51 -23.37 12.56
C GLU A 54 -22.80 -23.54 11.74
N ALA A 55 -22.72 -23.45 10.41
CA ALA A 55 -23.85 -23.69 9.52
C ALA A 55 -24.35 -25.15 9.57
N SER A 56 -23.44 -26.11 9.76
CA SER A 56 -23.79 -27.54 9.87
C SER A 56 -24.50 -27.86 11.18
N GLY A 57 -24.23 -27.11 12.25
CA GLY A 57 -24.92 -27.22 13.53
C GLY A 57 -24.97 -28.67 14.06
N PRO A 58 -26.10 -29.11 14.65
CA PRO A 58 -26.27 -30.48 15.17
C PRO A 58 -26.15 -31.57 14.09
N ALA A 59 -26.39 -31.22 12.82
CA ALA A 59 -26.31 -32.17 11.71
C ALA A 59 -24.86 -32.65 11.48
N ARG A 60 -23.85 -31.90 11.92
CA ARG A 60 -22.45 -32.34 11.92
C ARG A 60 -22.31 -33.72 12.57
N HIS A 61 -22.95 -33.96 13.72
CA HIS A 61 -22.81 -35.23 14.43
C HIS A 61 -23.37 -36.39 13.60
N PHE A 62 -24.52 -36.19 12.97
CA PHE A 62 -25.12 -37.16 12.06
C PHE A 62 -24.26 -37.40 10.82
N LEU A 63 -23.69 -36.35 10.23
CA LEU A 63 -22.82 -36.43 9.06
C LEU A 63 -21.50 -37.16 9.38
N THR A 64 -20.87 -36.85 10.51
CA THR A 64 -19.65 -37.53 10.96
C THR A 64 -19.91 -38.99 11.37
N LEU A 65 -21.11 -39.31 11.86
CA LEU A 65 -21.50 -40.69 12.16
C LEU A 65 -21.81 -41.51 10.89
N ALA A 66 -22.36 -40.87 9.87
CA ALA A 66 -22.72 -41.53 8.61
C ALA A 66 -21.51 -41.73 7.67
N MET A 67 -20.60 -40.75 7.61
CA MET A 67 -19.48 -40.73 6.65
C MET A 67 -18.10 -40.88 7.30
N GLY A 68 -17.99 -40.76 8.63
CA GLY A 68 -16.71 -40.73 9.35
C GLY A 68 -16.17 -39.31 9.55
N SER A 69 -15.31 -39.13 10.57
CA SER A 69 -14.67 -37.84 10.87
C SER A 69 -13.70 -37.41 9.78
N ASP A 70 -12.92 -38.36 9.27
CA ASP A 70 -11.82 -38.06 8.34
C ASP A 70 -12.37 -37.62 6.98
N GLU A 71 -13.39 -38.31 6.48
CA GLU A 71 -14.09 -37.97 5.24
C GLU A 71 -14.80 -36.59 5.36
N TRP A 72 -15.37 -36.27 6.53
CA TRP A 72 -15.97 -34.96 6.79
C TRP A 72 -14.94 -33.83 6.79
N ASP A 73 -13.78 -34.05 7.41
CA ASP A 73 -12.70 -33.07 7.45
C ASP A 73 -12.11 -32.84 6.06
N GLU A 74 -12.02 -33.88 5.22
CA GLU A 74 -11.57 -33.77 3.83
C GLU A 74 -12.57 -32.98 2.96
N ILE A 75 -13.88 -33.22 3.14
CA ILE A 75 -14.93 -32.42 2.48
C ILE A 75 -14.81 -30.95 2.91
N ARG A 76 -14.66 -30.66 4.21
CA ARG A 76 -14.50 -29.28 4.69
C ARG A 76 -13.27 -28.62 4.08
N ALA A 77 -12.13 -29.30 4.09
CA ALA A 77 -10.90 -28.78 3.51
C ALA A 77 -11.06 -28.46 2.02
N SER A 78 -11.72 -29.34 1.26
CA SER A 78 -11.99 -29.12 -0.16
C SER A 78 -12.89 -27.90 -0.41
N VAL A 79 -13.92 -27.70 0.43
CA VAL A 79 -14.82 -26.55 0.37
C VAL A 79 -14.06 -25.26 0.72
N ALA A 80 -13.25 -25.28 1.77
CA ALA A 80 -12.44 -24.14 2.18
C ALA A 80 -11.45 -23.73 1.08
N VAL A 81 -10.76 -24.70 0.46
CA VAL A 81 -9.86 -24.44 -0.68
C VAL A 81 -10.63 -23.88 -1.88
N GLY A 82 -11.77 -24.49 -2.24
CA GLY A 82 -12.58 -24.06 -3.38
C GLY A 82 -13.17 -22.66 -3.23
N LEU A 83 -13.62 -22.29 -2.02
CA LEU A 83 -14.08 -20.94 -1.69
C LEU A 83 -12.92 -19.95 -1.70
N SER A 84 -11.79 -20.30 -1.07
CA SER A 84 -10.60 -19.45 -1.01
C SER A 84 -10.07 -19.11 -2.40
N ALA A 85 -10.12 -20.06 -3.35
CA ALA A 85 -9.72 -19.84 -4.74
C ALA A 85 -10.61 -18.83 -5.50
N ARG A 86 -11.84 -18.59 -5.04
CA ARG A 86 -12.77 -17.60 -5.66
C ARG A 86 -12.69 -16.22 -5.01
N ILE A 87 -12.09 -16.11 -3.83
CA ILE A 87 -11.95 -14.82 -3.13
C ILE A 87 -11.25 -13.77 -4.00
N PRO A 88 -10.11 -14.05 -4.68
CA PRO A 88 -9.44 -13.07 -5.53
C PRO A 88 -10.36 -12.43 -6.58
N SER A 89 -11.24 -13.23 -7.22
CA SER A 89 -12.18 -12.74 -8.23
C SER A 89 -13.34 -11.91 -7.66
N GLU A 90 -13.61 -12.03 -6.36
CA GLU A 90 -14.69 -11.30 -5.68
C GLU A 90 -14.18 -10.10 -4.85
N LEU A 91 -12.85 -9.91 -4.73
CA LEU A 91 -12.23 -8.80 -4.00
C LEU A 91 -12.73 -7.43 -4.46
N GLY A 92 -13.07 -7.29 -5.75
CA GLY A 92 -13.63 -6.07 -6.31
C GLY A 92 -14.90 -5.59 -5.59
N ARG A 93 -15.73 -6.50 -5.06
CA ARG A 93 -16.96 -6.13 -4.33
C ARG A 93 -16.70 -5.50 -2.98
N VAL A 94 -15.52 -5.72 -2.42
CA VAL A 94 -15.14 -5.23 -1.09
C VAL A 94 -14.27 -3.97 -1.20
N GLN A 95 -13.90 -3.55 -2.41
CA GLN A 95 -13.05 -2.38 -2.64
C GLN A 95 -13.67 -1.10 -2.08
N ASP A 96 -14.97 -0.87 -2.30
CA ASP A 96 -15.66 0.32 -1.80
C ASP A 96 -15.60 0.39 -0.27
N TYR A 97 -15.87 -0.74 0.39
CA TYR A 97 -15.75 -0.86 1.85
C TYR A 97 -14.30 -0.67 2.31
N ALA A 98 -13.33 -1.27 1.62
CA ALA A 98 -11.92 -1.11 1.95
C ALA A 98 -11.47 0.36 1.80
N GLY A 99 -11.96 1.08 0.78
CA GLY A 99 -11.73 2.50 0.63
C GLY A 99 -12.29 3.31 1.79
N GLU A 100 -13.54 3.07 2.17
CA GLU A 100 -14.20 3.77 3.27
C GLU A 100 -13.57 3.45 4.64
N ALA A 101 -13.15 2.20 4.85
CA ALA A 101 -12.58 1.76 6.11
C ALA A 101 -11.12 2.19 6.29
N LEU A 102 -10.33 2.20 5.21
CA LEU A 102 -8.90 2.51 5.28
C LEU A 102 -8.58 4.00 5.22
N GLN A 103 -9.37 4.80 4.48
CA GLN A 103 -9.20 6.26 4.35
C GLN A 103 -7.74 6.68 4.16
N LEU A 104 -7.08 6.03 3.19
CA LEU A 104 -5.62 6.04 3.04
C LEU A 104 -5.06 7.42 2.76
N ASP A 105 -5.81 8.27 2.06
CA ASP A 105 -5.49 9.67 1.83
C ASP A 105 -5.30 10.43 3.15
N GLN A 106 -6.29 10.35 4.02
CA GLN A 106 -6.33 11.04 5.31
C GLN A 106 -5.31 10.46 6.29
N GLU A 107 -5.20 9.14 6.33
CA GLU A 107 -4.28 8.47 7.26
C GLU A 107 -2.82 8.67 6.84
N LEU A 108 -2.50 8.67 5.54
CA LEU A 108 -1.16 9.01 5.06
C LEU A 108 -0.83 10.48 5.30
N GLU A 109 -1.74 11.41 4.99
CA GLU A 109 -1.54 12.84 5.29
C GLU A 109 -1.22 13.06 6.77
N LYS A 110 -2.06 12.51 7.65
CA LYS A 110 -1.94 12.65 9.10
C LYS A 110 -0.64 12.07 9.62
N ASN A 111 -0.20 10.92 9.09
CA ASN A 111 1.05 10.31 9.51
C ASN A 111 2.26 11.09 8.98
N LEU A 112 2.24 11.53 7.72
CA LEU A 112 3.29 12.37 7.14
C LEU A 112 3.43 13.72 7.86
N ALA A 113 2.31 14.32 8.27
CA ALA A 113 2.31 15.59 8.98
C ALA A 113 2.87 15.47 10.42
N LYS A 114 2.79 14.27 11.02
CA LYS A 114 3.32 14.00 12.36
C LYS A 114 4.81 13.66 12.38
N LEU A 115 5.40 13.37 11.23
CA LEU A 115 6.81 13.00 11.16
C LEU A 115 7.71 14.16 11.63
N PRO A 116 8.77 13.86 12.40
CA PRO A 116 9.82 14.82 12.66
C PRO A 116 10.40 15.37 11.33
N PRO A 117 10.87 16.62 11.33
CA PRO A 117 11.49 17.28 10.17
C PRO A 117 12.50 16.42 9.39
N ALA A 118 13.37 15.69 10.09
CA ALA A 118 14.42 14.88 9.47
C ALA A 118 13.85 13.66 8.73
N GLU A 119 12.91 12.95 9.35
CA GLU A 119 12.25 11.78 8.74
C GLU A 119 11.37 12.20 7.56
N PHE A 120 10.67 13.33 7.69
CA PHE A 120 9.87 13.88 6.60
C PHE A 120 10.74 14.23 5.38
N GLU A 121 11.93 14.81 5.59
CA GLU A 121 12.88 15.08 4.52
C GLU A 121 13.35 13.79 3.85
N GLU A 122 13.63 12.72 4.61
CA GLU A 122 14.03 11.43 4.05
C GLU A 122 12.96 10.81 3.16
N VAL A 123 11.68 10.91 3.54
CA VAL A 123 10.55 10.44 2.72
C VAL A 123 10.46 11.23 1.41
N LEU A 124 10.76 12.54 1.44
CA LEU A 124 10.68 13.40 0.27
C LEU A 124 11.93 13.40 -0.61
N ARG A 125 13.09 13.06 -0.04
CA ARG A 125 14.40 13.09 -0.72
C ARG A 125 14.44 12.33 -2.04
N PRO A 126 13.83 11.14 -2.21
CA PRO A 126 13.84 10.42 -3.48
C PRO A 126 13.23 11.22 -4.63
N VAL A 127 12.17 12.00 -4.38
CA VAL A 127 11.50 12.80 -5.41
C VAL A 127 12.32 14.03 -5.79
N PHE A 128 12.99 14.67 -4.83
CA PHE A 128 13.82 15.85 -5.11
C PHE A 128 15.19 15.53 -5.71
N ARG A 129 15.71 14.31 -5.51
CA ARG A 129 17.00 13.90 -6.09
C ARG A 129 17.03 13.96 -7.62
N GLU A 130 15.91 13.68 -8.30
CA GLU A 130 15.84 13.82 -9.76
C GLU A 130 15.96 15.28 -10.20
N ASP A 131 15.37 16.21 -9.44
CA ASP A 131 15.42 17.64 -9.74
C ASP A 131 16.75 18.30 -9.34
N GLU A 132 17.46 17.77 -8.33
CA GLU A 132 18.76 18.30 -7.86
C GLU A 132 19.81 18.34 -8.98
N ALA A 133 19.92 17.29 -9.80
CA ALA A 133 20.89 17.25 -10.89
C ALA A 133 20.63 18.35 -11.94
N THR A 134 19.36 18.57 -12.27
CA THR A 134 18.94 19.63 -13.19
C THR A 134 19.24 21.02 -12.61
N LEU A 135 18.95 21.23 -11.33
CA LEU A 135 19.23 22.51 -10.66
C LEU A 135 20.73 22.81 -10.60
N ILE A 136 21.56 21.81 -10.28
CA ILE A 136 23.02 21.94 -10.26
C ILE A 136 23.55 22.24 -11.67
N ALA A 137 23.06 21.56 -12.70
CA ALA A 137 23.46 21.81 -14.08
C ALA A 137 23.13 23.24 -14.54
N VAL A 138 21.92 23.72 -14.24
CA VAL A 138 21.51 25.10 -14.53
C VAL A 138 22.36 26.11 -13.76
N GLY A 139 22.62 25.85 -12.48
CA GLY A 139 23.51 26.68 -11.65
C GLY A 139 24.94 26.75 -12.19
N ALA A 140 25.48 25.62 -12.66
CA ALA A 140 26.81 25.54 -13.24
C ALA A 140 26.90 26.31 -14.57
N VAL A 141 25.89 26.20 -15.43
CA VAL A 141 25.81 26.94 -16.70
C VAL A 141 25.71 28.44 -16.44
N LEU A 142 24.77 28.87 -15.58
CA LEU A 142 24.59 30.28 -15.24
C LEU A 142 25.82 30.87 -14.54
N GLY A 143 26.43 30.12 -13.61
CA GLY A 143 27.67 30.52 -12.95
C GLY A 143 28.85 30.61 -13.91
N GLY A 144 28.95 29.70 -14.88
CA GLY A 144 29.95 29.75 -15.94
C GLY A 144 29.79 30.97 -16.85
N VAL A 145 28.55 31.26 -17.28
CA VAL A 145 28.24 32.43 -18.10
C VAL A 145 28.53 33.73 -17.34
N ALA A 146 28.07 33.84 -16.10
CA ALA A 146 28.33 35.00 -15.26
C ALA A 146 29.83 35.20 -15.00
N GLY A 147 30.57 34.11 -14.73
CA GLY A 147 32.02 34.14 -14.53
C GLY A 147 32.79 34.57 -15.77
N LEU A 148 32.40 34.09 -16.96
CA LEU A 148 32.98 34.54 -18.23
C LEU A 148 32.70 36.02 -18.49
N LEU A 149 31.45 36.47 -18.29
CA LEU A 149 31.10 37.89 -18.43
C LEU A 149 31.88 38.77 -17.45
N GLN A 150 32.07 38.32 -16.21
CA GLN A 150 32.86 39.01 -15.20
C GLN A 150 34.35 39.08 -15.59
N LEU A 151 34.92 38.00 -16.15
CA LEU A 151 36.29 37.98 -16.64
C LEU A 151 36.50 38.96 -17.82
N PHE A 152 35.56 39.03 -18.77
CA PHE A 152 35.63 39.99 -19.87
C PHE A 152 35.42 41.44 -19.40
N ALA A 153 34.52 41.68 -18.45
CA ALA A 153 34.25 43.02 -17.94
C ALA A 153 35.35 43.57 -17.02
N LEU A 154 35.93 42.74 -16.15
CA LEU A 154 37.04 43.13 -15.26
C LEU A 154 38.43 43.00 -15.90
N GLY A 155 38.60 42.10 -16.88
CA GLY A 155 39.86 41.92 -17.61
C GLY A 155 40.06 42.90 -18.77
N ALA A 156 39.05 43.70 -19.11
CA ALA A 156 39.12 44.77 -20.11
C ALA A 156 39.43 46.16 -19.51
N VAL A 157 39.89 46.21 -18.25
CA VAL A 157 40.38 47.42 -17.55
C VAL A 157 41.87 47.25 -17.22
#